data_AF-A0A177EQT3-F1
#
_entry.id   AF-A0A177EQT3-F1
#
_cell.length_a   1.000
_cell.length_b   1.000
_cell.length_c   1.000
_cell.angle_alpha   90.00
_cell.angle_beta   90.00
_cell.angle_gamma   90.00
#
_symmetry.space_group_name_H-M   'P 1'
#
loop_
_entity.id
_entity.type
_entity.pdbx_description
1 polymer ?
#
loop_
_entity_poly.entity_id
_entity_poly.type
_entity_poly.pdbx_seq_one_letter_code
_entity_poly.pdbx_strand_id
1 'polypeptide(L)'
;MESMGSFFSSNWSIQVFSQSLKIIFISAEKKEEWLAVYEAITQQWKINKEPVDSSDTIELCFEKSRFFLSVIVPSSLYAYEIKEMLCIVGRYSDGIKLKQIYKKIKRKLGTSANTIIHYQSLLKSSNCFVQKRKIDMYGKKGVWWVVCSEGVRKFYATRESVQTIQVKISGLKESIKVFYTEKGSVKRLRKDKSTKANGYSLERTKLKAPESSANE
;
A
#
# COMPACT_ATOMS: atom_id res chain seq x y z
N MET A 1 36.45 18.12 -8.16
CA MET A 1 35.12 17.71 -8.67
C MET A 1 35.08 16.19 -8.55
N GLU A 2 34.69 15.69 -7.38
CA GLU A 2 34.60 14.26 -7.10
C GLU A 2 33.13 13.95 -6.83
N SER A 3 32.43 13.49 -7.87
CA SER A 3 31.11 12.89 -7.72
C SER A 3 31.30 11.50 -7.13
N MET A 4 31.23 11.37 -5.81
CA MET A 4 31.03 10.05 -5.20
C MET A 4 29.69 9.50 -5.68
N GLY A 5 29.79 8.53 -6.57
CA GLY A 5 28.68 7.85 -7.21
C GLY A 5 27.74 7.20 -6.20
N SER A 6 26.45 7.40 -6.46
CA SER A 6 25.32 6.53 -6.16
C SER A 6 25.67 5.21 -5.43
N PHE A 7 25.37 5.15 -4.13
CA PHE A 7 25.30 3.90 -3.38
C PHE A 7 23.88 3.28 -3.41
N PHE A 8 23.09 3.52 -4.44
CA PHE A 8 21.90 2.71 -4.72
C PHE A 8 22.30 1.54 -5.62
N SER A 9 22.65 0.40 -5.03
CA SER A 9 22.92 -0.84 -5.79
C SER A 9 21.66 -1.58 -6.23
N SER A 10 20.45 -1.07 -5.98
CA SER A 10 19.23 -1.75 -6.39
C SER A 10 18.05 -0.81 -6.55
N ASN A 11 17.61 -0.60 -7.79
CA ASN A 11 16.28 -0.09 -8.08
C ASN A 11 15.25 -1.12 -7.60
N TRP A 12 14.41 -0.77 -6.63
CA TRP A 12 13.35 -1.66 -6.15
C TRP A 12 12.03 -1.35 -6.85
N SER A 13 11.55 -2.30 -7.63
CA SER A 13 10.18 -2.27 -8.14
C SER A 13 9.29 -3.08 -7.20
N ILE A 14 8.63 -2.41 -6.26
CA ILE A 14 7.71 -3.04 -5.31
C ILE A 14 6.28 -2.74 -5.78
N GLN A 15 5.53 -3.77 -6.17
CA GLN A 15 4.13 -3.60 -6.55
C GLN A 15 3.30 -3.16 -5.35
N VAL A 16 2.55 -2.07 -5.50
CA VAL A 16 1.69 -1.50 -4.45
C VAL A 16 0.23 -1.84 -4.73
N PHE A 17 -0.33 -2.70 -3.89
CA PHE A 17 -1.72 -3.19 -4.01
C PHE A 17 -2.70 -2.47 -3.08
N SER A 18 -2.20 -1.69 -2.14
CA SER A 18 -3.01 -0.86 -1.24
C SER A 18 -3.02 0.61 -1.71
N GLN A 19 -4.11 1.32 -1.42
CA GLN A 19 -4.19 2.78 -1.58
C GLN A 19 -3.49 3.54 -0.44
N SER A 20 -2.86 2.83 0.50
CA SER A 20 -2.14 3.39 1.62
C SER A 20 -0.81 2.66 1.79
N LEU A 21 0.26 3.43 1.78
CA LEU A 21 1.63 2.95 1.87
C LEU A 21 2.30 3.60 3.08
N LYS A 22 2.87 2.78 3.95
CA LYS A 22 3.74 3.22 5.03
C LYS A 22 5.17 2.85 4.68
N ILE A 23 6.08 3.81 4.73
CA ILE A 23 7.50 3.59 4.46
C ILE A 23 8.25 3.90 5.74
N ILE A 24 9.11 2.98 6.18
CA ILE A 24 9.85 3.10 7.43
C ILE A 24 11.33 2.89 7.11
N PHE A 25 12.14 3.93 7.29
CA PHE A 25 13.59 3.81 7.26
C PHE A 25 14.13 3.68 8.68
N ILE A 26 15.06 2.75 8.86
CA ILE A 26 15.68 2.44 10.16
C ILE A 26 17.19 2.31 9.97
N SER A 27 17.95 3.18 10.60
CA SER A 27 19.40 3.07 10.78
C SER A 27 19.74 2.82 12.26
N ALA A 28 21.03 2.78 12.60
CA ALA A 28 21.47 2.72 14.00
C ALA A 28 21.11 3.99 14.79
N GLU A 29 21.08 5.14 14.13
CA GLU A 29 20.94 6.46 14.78
C GLU A 29 19.56 7.07 14.57
N LYS A 30 18.83 6.67 13.52
CA LYS A 30 17.61 7.33 13.09
C LYS A 30 16.53 6.35 12.66
N LYS A 31 15.29 6.71 12.99
CA LYS A 31 14.09 6.10 12.45
C LYS A 31 13.20 7.19 11.85
N GLU A 32 12.77 7.00 10.61
CA GLU A 32 11.90 7.94 9.91
C GLU A 32 10.74 7.20 9.25
N GLU A 33 9.56 7.80 9.29
CA GLU A 33 8.32 7.21 8.82
C GLU A 33 7.59 8.15 7.86
N TRP A 34 7.18 7.63 6.71
CA TRP A 34 6.37 8.32 5.72
C TRP A 34 5.06 7.57 5.53
N LEU A 35 3.98 8.33 5.36
CA LEU A 35 2.68 7.79 5.01
C LEU A 35 2.26 8.39 3.67
N ALA A 36 2.23 7.55 2.63
CA ALA A 36 1.67 7.91 1.34
C ALA A 36 0.24 7.35 1.23
N VAL A 37 -0.70 8.18 0.76
CA VAL A 37 -2.09 7.80 0.52
C VAL A 37 -2.49 8.22 -0.87
N TYR A 38 -3.10 7.31 -1.62
CA TYR A 38 -3.62 7.60 -2.94
C TYR A 38 -5.03 8.15 -2.86
N GLU A 39 -5.25 9.34 -3.39
CA GLU A 39 -6.56 9.97 -3.48
C GLU A 39 -7.19 9.62 -4.83
N ALA A 40 -8.22 8.76 -4.81
CA ALA A 40 -8.85 8.25 -6.02
C ALA A 40 -9.57 9.33 -6.86
N ILE A 41 -10.01 10.42 -6.24
CA ILE A 41 -10.75 11.51 -6.90
C ILE A 41 -9.80 12.31 -7.80
N THR A 42 -8.66 12.73 -7.25
CA THR A 42 -7.64 13.53 -7.93
C THR A 42 -6.61 12.68 -8.66
N GLN A 43 -6.66 11.36 -8.47
CA GLN A 43 -5.72 10.37 -9.01
C GLN A 43 -4.27 10.65 -8.61
N GLN A 44 -4.05 11.27 -7.45
CA GLN A 44 -2.74 11.70 -6.99
C GLN A 44 -2.34 11.01 -5.68
N TRP A 45 -1.05 10.77 -5.52
CA TRP A 45 -0.48 10.39 -4.24
C TRP A 45 -0.30 11.62 -3.35
N LYS A 46 -0.52 11.45 -2.05
CA LYS A 46 -0.19 12.43 -1.02
C LYS A 46 0.76 11.81 0.00
N ILE A 47 1.91 12.41 0.24
CA ILE A 47 2.85 12.02 1.30
C ILE A 47 2.68 13.00 2.45
N ASN A 48 2.40 12.50 3.65
CA ASN A 48 2.25 13.36 4.84
C ASN A 48 1.26 14.53 4.67
N LYS A 49 0.29 14.40 3.74
CA LYS A 49 -0.73 15.38 3.30
C LYS A 49 -0.30 16.36 2.20
N GLU A 50 0.93 16.30 1.72
CA GLU A 50 1.39 17.08 0.57
C GLU A 50 1.24 16.27 -0.72
N PRO A 51 0.76 16.86 -1.83
CA PRO A 51 0.67 16.18 -3.11
C PRO A 51 2.06 15.82 -3.64
N VAL A 52 2.17 14.70 -4.33
CA VAL A 52 3.41 14.31 -5.03
C VAL A 52 3.32 14.81 -6.48
N ASP A 53 4.35 15.53 -6.92
CA ASP A 53 4.39 16.13 -8.26
C ASP A 53 4.47 15.08 -9.38
N SER A 54 5.12 13.94 -9.12
CA SER A 54 5.18 12.78 -10.01
C SER A 54 4.11 11.75 -9.62
N SER A 55 3.26 11.38 -10.59
CA SER A 55 2.16 10.44 -10.37
C SER A 55 2.62 8.99 -10.14
N ASP A 56 3.85 8.67 -10.53
CA ASP A 56 4.38 7.32 -10.69
C ASP A 56 5.65 7.05 -9.87
N THR A 57 6.27 8.09 -9.30
CA THR A 57 7.46 7.95 -8.45
C THR A 57 7.34 8.81 -7.19
N ILE A 58 7.68 8.21 -6.05
CA ILE A 58 7.80 8.88 -4.76
C ILE A 58 9.29 9.04 -4.44
N GLU A 59 9.75 10.28 -4.31
CA GLU A 59 11.08 10.61 -3.80
C GLU A 59 11.03 10.74 -2.26
N LEU A 60 12.00 10.12 -1.58
CA LEU A 60 12.15 10.14 -0.13
C LEU A 60 13.59 10.49 0.21
N CYS A 61 13.81 11.29 1.25
CA CYS A 61 15.14 11.65 1.69
C CYS A 61 15.42 11.07 3.09
N PHE A 62 16.44 10.24 3.23
CA PHE A 62 16.88 9.69 4.52
C PHE A 62 18.41 9.79 4.64
N GLU A 63 18.90 10.33 5.75
CA GLU A 63 20.35 10.48 6.03
C GLU A 63 21.16 11.03 4.84
N LYS A 64 20.67 12.13 4.25
CA LYS A 64 21.26 12.83 3.08
C LYS A 64 21.25 12.02 1.78
N SER A 65 20.64 10.84 1.76
CA SER A 65 20.47 9.99 0.59
C SER A 65 19.04 10.08 0.04
N ARG A 66 18.90 10.03 -1.28
CA ARG A 66 17.61 10.15 -2.00
C ARG A 66 17.13 8.81 -2.51
N PHE A 67 16.03 8.30 -1.96
CA PHE A 67 15.42 7.05 -2.34
C PHE A 67 14.25 7.31 -3.28
N PHE A 68 14.17 6.54 -4.37
CA PHE A 68 13.07 6.62 -5.32
C PHE A 68 12.25 5.34 -5.26
N LEU A 69 10.97 5.48 -4.97
CA LEU A 69 10.01 4.39 -5.01
C LEU A 69 9.10 4.59 -6.21
N SER A 70 9.26 3.75 -7.23
CA SER A 70 8.28 3.69 -8.32
C SER A 70 6.97 3.11 -7.79
N VAL A 71 5.98 3.99 -7.62
CA VAL A 71 4.59 3.66 -7.32
C VAL A 71 3.80 3.77 -8.61
N ILE A 72 3.96 2.76 -9.47
CA ILE A 72 3.04 2.53 -10.59
C ILE A 72 1.63 2.61 -10.02
N VAL A 73 0.76 3.42 -10.64
CA VAL A 73 -0.64 3.68 -10.28
C VAL A 73 -1.19 2.59 -9.34
N PRO A 74 -1.41 2.89 -8.05
CA PRO A 74 -1.71 1.87 -7.06
C PRO A 74 -3.06 1.25 -7.36
N SER A 75 -3.05 -0.03 -7.74
CA SER A 75 -4.17 -0.95 -7.58
C SER A 75 -5.52 -0.54 -8.21
N SER A 76 -5.71 0.63 -8.82
CA SER A 76 -7.04 1.10 -9.21
C SER A 76 -7.48 0.41 -10.48
N LEU A 77 -6.62 0.39 -11.51
CA LEU A 77 -6.83 -0.39 -12.72
C LEU A 77 -6.81 -1.89 -12.41
N TYR A 78 -5.80 -2.37 -11.68
CA TYR A 78 -5.74 -3.79 -11.29
C TYR A 78 -6.98 -4.22 -10.47
N ALA A 79 -7.40 -3.46 -9.46
CA ALA A 79 -8.58 -3.79 -8.66
C ALA A 79 -9.88 -3.59 -9.43
N TYR A 80 -9.94 -2.63 -10.36
CA TYR A 80 -11.05 -2.50 -11.30
C TYR A 80 -11.15 -3.75 -12.17
N GLU A 81 -10.06 -4.18 -12.79
CA GLU A 81 -10.00 -5.38 -13.62
C GLU A 81 -10.32 -6.65 -12.83
N ILE A 82 -9.79 -6.80 -11.59
CA ILE A 82 -10.16 -7.90 -10.69
C ILE A 82 -11.65 -7.85 -10.34
N LYS A 83 -12.21 -6.67 -10.05
CA LYS A 83 -13.64 -6.51 -9.76
C LYS A 83 -14.50 -6.86 -10.98
N GLU A 84 -14.11 -6.45 -12.18
CA GLU A 84 -14.80 -6.83 -13.42
C GLU A 84 -14.73 -8.34 -13.65
N MET A 85 -13.56 -8.94 -13.46
CA MET A 85 -13.37 -10.38 -13.58
C MET A 85 -14.20 -11.14 -12.55
N LEU A 86 -14.31 -10.65 -11.32
CA LEU A 86 -15.20 -11.21 -10.29
C LEU A 86 -16.66 -11.16 -10.72
N CYS A 87 -17.11 -10.05 -11.32
CA CYS A 87 -18.48 -9.94 -11.84
C CYS A 87 -18.78 -10.92 -12.98
N ILE A 88 -17.76 -11.29 -13.78
CA ILE A 88 -17.92 -12.23 -14.89
C ILE A 88 -17.86 -13.67 -14.40
N VAL A 89 -16.82 -14.03 -13.65
CA VAL A 89 -16.56 -15.40 -13.18
C VAL A 89 -17.56 -15.78 -12.08
N GLY A 90 -17.90 -14.87 -11.18
CA GLY A 90 -18.82 -15.10 -10.06
C GLY A 90 -20.26 -15.42 -10.47
N ARG A 91 -20.65 -15.14 -11.73
CA ARG A 91 -21.95 -15.56 -12.29
C ARG A 91 -22.03 -17.07 -12.57
N TYR A 92 -20.91 -17.79 -12.51
CA TYR A 92 -20.81 -19.19 -12.86
C TYR A 92 -20.30 -19.99 -11.66
N SER A 93 -21.21 -20.54 -10.87
CA SER A 93 -20.90 -21.38 -9.70
C SER A 93 -19.97 -22.55 -10.06
N ASP A 94 -20.21 -23.18 -11.20
CA ASP A 94 -19.40 -24.27 -11.73
C ASP A 94 -18.11 -23.84 -12.45
N GLY A 95 -17.89 -22.54 -12.53
CA GLY A 95 -16.76 -21.94 -13.22
C GLY A 95 -16.96 -21.77 -14.71
N ILE A 96 -16.01 -21.06 -15.32
CA ILE A 96 -16.09 -20.61 -16.70
C ILE A 96 -14.74 -20.77 -17.40
N LYS A 97 -14.74 -21.13 -18.69
CA LYS A 97 -13.51 -21.27 -19.50
C LYS A 97 -12.96 -19.89 -19.88
N LEU A 98 -11.63 -19.75 -19.94
CA LEU A 98 -10.94 -18.50 -20.31
C LEU A 98 -11.47 -17.87 -21.61
N LYS A 99 -11.69 -18.68 -22.66
CA LYS A 99 -12.23 -18.19 -23.94
C LYS A 99 -13.61 -17.52 -23.78
N GLN A 100 -14.45 -18.03 -22.89
CA GLN A 100 -15.78 -17.47 -22.62
C GLN A 100 -15.69 -16.21 -21.76
N ILE A 101 -14.79 -16.17 -20.77
CA ILE A 101 -14.49 -14.95 -19.99
C ILE A 101 -14.06 -13.84 -20.95
N TYR A 102 -13.07 -14.11 -21.80
CA TYR A 102 -12.56 -13.14 -22.77
C TYR A 102 -13.64 -12.68 -23.77
N LYS A 103 -14.47 -13.59 -24.28
CA LYS A 103 -15.60 -13.23 -25.15
C LYS A 103 -16.57 -12.25 -24.46
N LYS A 104 -16.83 -12.43 -23.16
CA LYS A 104 -17.68 -11.51 -22.38
C LYS A 104 -17.03 -10.15 -22.19
N ILE A 105 -15.74 -10.11 -21.89
CA ILE A 105 -15.00 -8.85 -21.77
C ILE A 105 -15.00 -8.09 -23.10
N LYS A 106 -14.66 -8.76 -24.21
CA LYS A 106 -14.64 -8.15 -25.54
C LYS A 106 -16.00 -7.60 -25.95
N ARG A 107 -17.10 -8.26 -25.57
CA ARG A 107 -18.46 -7.74 -25.77
C ARG A 107 -18.76 -6.48 -24.95
N LYS A 108 -18.16 -6.35 -23.76
CA LYS A 108 -18.39 -5.20 -22.86
C LYS A 108 -17.52 -4.00 -23.22
N LEU A 109 -16.24 -4.23 -23.50
CA LEU A 109 -15.22 -3.18 -23.68
C LEU A 109 -14.88 -2.91 -25.15
N GLY A 110 -15.35 -3.73 -26.09
CA GLY A 110 -15.10 -3.54 -27.52
C GLY A 110 -13.61 -3.55 -27.87
N THR A 111 -13.17 -2.51 -28.57
CA THR A 111 -11.77 -2.30 -28.98
C THR A 111 -10.84 -1.92 -27.83
N SER A 112 -11.39 -1.44 -26.70
CA SER A 112 -10.62 -1.12 -25.50
C SER A 112 -10.26 -2.34 -24.66
N ALA A 113 -10.68 -3.55 -25.06
CA ALA A 113 -10.33 -4.77 -24.36
C ALA A 113 -8.85 -5.13 -24.55
N ASN A 114 -8.14 -5.35 -23.45
CA ASN A 114 -6.80 -5.94 -23.45
C ASN A 114 -6.76 -7.35 -24.08
N THR A 115 -5.55 -7.89 -24.29
CA THR A 115 -5.37 -9.22 -24.89
C THR A 115 -5.89 -10.35 -24.00
N ILE A 116 -6.18 -11.51 -24.60
CA ILE A 116 -6.56 -12.70 -23.82
C ILE A 116 -5.46 -13.14 -22.82
N ILE A 117 -4.19 -12.90 -23.16
CA ILE A 117 -3.03 -13.23 -22.33
C ILE A 117 -3.03 -12.37 -21.07
N HIS A 118 -3.36 -11.08 -21.18
CA HIS A 118 -3.51 -10.17 -20.03
C HIS A 118 -4.51 -10.73 -19.00
N TYR A 119 -5.72 -11.06 -19.43
CA TYR A 119 -6.75 -11.59 -18.52
C TYR A 119 -6.39 -12.98 -17.98
N GLN A 120 -5.65 -13.79 -18.73
CA GLN A 120 -5.10 -15.04 -18.20
C GLN A 120 -4.08 -14.78 -17.08
N SER A 121 -3.23 -13.76 -17.24
CA SER A 121 -2.28 -13.35 -16.21
C SER A 121 -3.00 -12.87 -14.95
N LEU A 122 -4.04 -12.02 -15.09
CA LEU A 122 -4.86 -11.57 -13.96
C LEU A 122 -5.51 -12.71 -13.17
N LEU A 123 -6.03 -13.73 -13.88
CA LEU A 123 -6.61 -14.92 -13.26
C LEU A 123 -5.58 -15.73 -12.47
N LYS A 124 -4.35 -15.81 -12.97
CA LYS A 124 -3.26 -16.57 -12.34
C LYS A 124 -2.60 -15.82 -11.18
N SER A 125 -2.46 -14.50 -11.29
CA SER A 125 -1.76 -13.68 -10.30
C SER A 125 -2.62 -13.33 -9.09
N SER A 126 -3.94 -13.40 -9.21
CA SER A 126 -4.85 -13.07 -8.13
C SER A 126 -5.35 -14.30 -7.38
N ASN A 127 -5.25 -14.26 -6.06
CA ASN A 127 -5.82 -15.26 -5.16
C ASN A 127 -7.36 -15.32 -5.20
N CYS A 128 -8.01 -14.35 -5.87
CA CYS A 128 -9.46 -14.33 -6.05
C CYS A 128 -9.98 -15.46 -6.94
N PHE A 129 -9.13 -16.04 -7.79
CA PHE A 129 -9.53 -17.03 -8.78
C PHE A 129 -8.76 -18.32 -8.60
N VAL A 130 -9.46 -19.44 -8.74
CA VAL A 130 -8.87 -20.78 -8.65
C VAL A 130 -9.12 -21.52 -9.95
N GLN A 131 -8.06 -22.14 -10.45
CA GLN A 131 -8.12 -23.00 -11.62
C GLN A 131 -8.58 -24.39 -11.21
N LYS A 132 -9.70 -24.86 -11.76
CA LYS A 132 -10.19 -26.23 -11.61
C LYS A 132 -10.08 -26.99 -12.93
N ARG A 133 -9.51 -28.18 -12.89
CA ARG A 133 -9.58 -29.12 -14.01
C ARG A 133 -10.88 -29.89 -13.90
N LYS A 134 -11.70 -29.85 -14.95
CA LYS A 134 -12.97 -30.59 -15.02
C LYS A 134 -13.02 -31.42 -16.31
N ILE A 135 -13.95 -32.36 -16.35
CA ILE A 135 -14.35 -33.07 -17.55
C ILE A 135 -15.71 -32.48 -17.96
N ASP A 136 -15.87 -32.07 -19.21
CA ASP A 136 -17.16 -31.59 -19.69
C ASP A 136 -18.13 -32.74 -19.96
N MET A 137 -19.39 -32.39 -20.27
CA MET A 137 -20.44 -33.38 -20.55
C MET A 137 -20.13 -34.32 -21.73
N TYR A 138 -19.11 -34.02 -22.53
CA TYR A 138 -18.65 -34.82 -23.66
C TYR A 138 -17.36 -35.60 -23.34
N GLY A 139 -16.98 -35.70 -22.06
CA GLY A 139 -15.77 -36.42 -21.65
C GLY A 139 -14.46 -35.65 -21.89
N LYS A 140 -14.50 -34.40 -22.34
CA LYS A 140 -13.27 -33.63 -22.63
C LYS A 140 -12.75 -32.94 -21.37
N LYS A 141 -11.49 -33.21 -21.05
CA LYS A 141 -10.75 -32.50 -20.01
C LYS A 141 -10.53 -31.04 -20.41
N GLY A 142 -10.65 -30.15 -19.44
CA GLY A 142 -10.39 -28.73 -19.66
C GLY A 142 -10.09 -27.98 -18.37
N VAL A 143 -10.01 -26.66 -18.50
CA VAL A 143 -9.72 -25.74 -17.42
C VAL A 143 -10.86 -24.74 -17.25
N TRP A 144 -11.35 -24.64 -16.01
CA TRP A 144 -12.38 -23.70 -15.59
C TRP A 144 -11.84 -22.82 -14.47
N TRP A 145 -12.25 -21.57 -14.49
CA TRP A 145 -11.93 -20.60 -13.46
C TRP A 145 -13.15 -20.42 -12.56
N VAL A 146 -12.93 -20.46 -11.25
CA VAL A 146 -13.95 -20.27 -10.22
C VAL A 146 -13.48 -19.17 -9.28
N VAL A 147 -14.43 -18.44 -8.69
CA VAL A 147 -14.14 -17.47 -7.63
C VAL A 147 -13.83 -18.20 -6.32
N CYS A 148 -12.78 -17.78 -5.63
CA CYS A 148 -12.46 -18.19 -4.26
C CYS A 148 -12.94 -17.12 -3.29
N SER A 149 -13.98 -17.42 -2.50
CA SER A 149 -14.57 -16.47 -1.54
C SER A 149 -13.56 -15.98 -0.50
N GLU A 150 -12.70 -16.87 0.01
CA GLU A 150 -11.64 -16.50 0.95
C GLU A 150 -10.59 -15.59 0.28
N GLY A 151 -10.21 -15.90 -0.96
CA GLY A 151 -9.30 -15.08 -1.76
C GLY A 151 -9.84 -13.69 -2.02
N VAL A 152 -11.14 -13.57 -2.33
CA VAL A 152 -11.84 -12.29 -2.49
C VAL A 152 -11.85 -11.49 -1.19
N ARG A 153 -12.16 -12.13 -0.06
CA ARG A 153 -12.10 -11.48 1.26
C ARG A 153 -10.69 -10.96 1.55
N LYS A 154 -9.66 -11.78 1.33
CA LYS A 154 -8.24 -11.38 1.50
C LYS A 154 -7.86 -10.23 0.57
N PHE A 155 -8.34 -10.23 -0.67
CA PHE A 155 -8.08 -9.16 -1.64
C PHE A 155 -8.66 -7.82 -1.18
N TYR A 156 -9.92 -7.78 -0.75
CA TYR A 156 -10.52 -6.54 -0.21
C TYR A 156 -9.84 -6.11 1.08
N ALA A 157 -9.56 -7.04 2.00
CA ALA A 157 -8.80 -6.74 3.21
C ALA A 157 -7.41 -6.16 2.90
N THR A 158 -6.70 -6.71 1.91
CA THR A 158 -5.38 -6.20 1.48
C THR A 158 -5.48 -4.81 0.87
N ARG A 159 -6.49 -4.55 0.04
CA ARG A 159 -6.74 -3.23 -0.53
C ARG A 159 -7.05 -2.18 0.54
N GLU A 160 -7.75 -2.58 1.58
CA GLU A 160 -8.09 -1.72 2.72
C GLU A 160 -6.97 -1.62 3.76
N SER A 161 -6.02 -2.54 3.77
CA SER A 161 -4.85 -2.54 4.65
C SER A 161 -3.84 -1.45 4.25
N VAL A 162 -2.77 -1.28 5.02
CA VAL A 162 -1.64 -0.41 4.70
C VAL A 162 -0.46 -1.29 4.33
N GLN A 163 0.01 -1.17 3.08
CA GLN A 163 1.25 -1.81 2.66
C GLN A 163 2.41 -1.11 3.35
N THR A 164 3.21 -1.85 4.11
CA THR A 164 4.35 -1.32 4.85
C THR A 164 5.63 -1.81 4.20
N ILE A 165 6.46 -0.87 3.78
CA ILE A 165 7.83 -1.10 3.29
C ILE A 165 8.76 -0.67 4.41
N GLN A 166 9.51 -1.62 4.95
CA GLN A 166 10.53 -1.36 5.95
C GLN A 166 11.90 -1.52 5.31
N VAL A 167 12.68 -0.44 5.31
CA VAL A 167 14.05 -0.39 4.81
C VAL A 167 14.96 -0.25 6.02
N LYS A 168 15.75 -1.28 6.31
CA LYS A 168 16.75 -1.27 7.37
C LYS A 168 18.13 -1.08 6.75
N ILE A 169 18.85 -0.05 7.19
CA ILE A 169 20.19 0.30 6.75
C ILE A 169 21.15 0.00 7.91
N SER A 170 22.18 -0.80 7.64
CA SER A 170 23.21 -1.17 8.62
C SER A 170 24.58 -1.10 7.96
N GLY A 171 25.32 -0.02 8.21
CA GLY A 171 26.54 0.27 7.46
C GLY A 171 26.23 0.46 5.97
N LEU A 172 26.87 -0.33 5.10
CA LEU A 172 26.65 -0.33 3.65
C LEU A 172 25.58 -1.34 3.18
N LYS A 173 24.87 -2.00 4.10
CA LYS A 173 23.88 -3.05 3.76
C LYS A 173 22.45 -2.55 3.96
N GLU A 174 21.61 -2.82 2.97
CA GLU A 174 20.19 -2.53 3.00
C GLU A 174 19.38 -3.83 3.07
N SER A 175 18.36 -3.87 3.92
CA SER A 175 17.42 -4.99 4.05
C SER A 175 16.00 -4.46 3.91
N ILE A 176 15.24 -5.03 2.98
CA ILE A 176 13.87 -4.60 2.70
C ILE A 176 12.88 -5.69 3.11
N LYS A 177 11.85 -5.29 3.85
CA LYS A 177 10.72 -6.14 4.21
C LYS A 177 9.43 -5.45 3.78
N VAL A 178 8.61 -6.16 3.01
CA VAL A 178 7.29 -5.70 2.57
C VAL A 178 6.22 -6.56 3.21
N PHE A 179 5.25 -5.93 3.87
CA PHE A 179 4.15 -6.62 4.54
C PHE A 179 2.90 -5.73 4.61
N TYR A 180 1.75 -6.30 4.96
CA TYR A 180 0.51 -5.54 5.13
C TYR A 180 0.16 -5.39 6.61
N THR A 181 -0.32 -4.21 7.01
CA THR A 181 -0.80 -3.92 8.36
C THR A 181 -2.25 -3.42 8.30
N GLU A 182 -3.06 -3.75 9.30
CA GLU A 182 -4.44 -3.26 9.34
C GLU A 182 -4.47 -1.73 9.56
N LYS A 183 -5.33 -1.01 8.82
CA LYS A 183 -5.47 0.47 8.92
C LYS A 183 -5.72 0.98 10.35
N GLY A 184 -6.36 0.18 11.20
CA GLY A 184 -6.63 0.53 12.60
C GLY A 184 -5.36 0.73 13.44
N SER A 185 -4.26 0.06 13.09
CA SER A 185 -2.98 0.17 13.79
C SER A 185 -2.23 1.49 13.50
N VAL A 186 -2.50 2.13 12.36
CA VAL A 186 -1.85 3.39 11.94
C VAL A 186 -2.40 4.60 12.70
N LYS A 187 -3.64 4.54 13.21
CA LYS A 187 -4.22 5.61 14.06
C LYS A 187 -3.55 5.71 15.43
N ARG A 188 -3.02 4.61 16.00
CA ARG A 188 -2.34 4.64 17.31
C ARG A 188 -1.02 5.40 17.28
N LEU A 189 -0.32 5.41 16.13
CA LEU A 189 0.93 6.17 15.96
C LEU A 189 0.77 7.69 15.92
N ARG A 190 -0.45 8.22 15.71
CA ARG A 190 -0.70 9.67 15.75
C ARG A 190 -0.98 10.21 17.16
N LYS A 191 -1.27 9.35 18.14
CA LYS A 191 -1.61 9.82 19.50
C LYS A 191 -0.40 10.07 20.40
N ASP A 192 0.77 9.50 20.09
CA ASP A 192 1.95 9.61 20.95
C ASP A 192 2.84 10.84 20.65
N LYS A 193 2.45 11.72 19.71
CA LYS A 193 3.19 12.97 19.41
C LYS A 193 2.45 14.26 19.71
N SER A 194 1.31 14.22 20.42
CA SER A 194 0.65 15.45 20.89
C SER A 194 0.19 15.33 22.34
N THR A 195 1.12 15.29 23.29
CA THR A 195 0.92 15.90 24.62
C THR A 195 2.23 15.91 25.41
N LYS A 196 2.93 17.05 25.33
CA LYS A 196 3.61 17.78 26.43
C LYS A 196 4.77 18.60 25.87
N ALA A 197 4.40 19.67 25.16
CA ALA A 197 5.23 20.85 25.05
C ALA A 197 4.26 22.04 25.03
N ASN A 198 4.02 22.61 26.21
CA ASN A 198 3.75 24.04 26.38
C ASN A 198 3.90 24.40 27.86
N GLY A 199 5.09 24.91 28.17
CA GLY A 199 5.30 26.22 28.77
C GLY A 199 4.48 26.60 30.00
N TYR A 200 5.18 26.73 31.13
CA TYR A 200 5.04 27.92 31.95
C TYR A 200 6.41 28.59 32.07
N SER A 201 6.48 29.80 31.52
CA SER A 201 7.57 30.75 31.65
C SER A 201 7.68 31.26 33.09
N LEU A 202 8.92 31.47 33.54
CA LEU A 202 9.24 32.24 34.74
C LEU A 202 8.70 33.67 34.63
N GLU A 203 8.24 34.24 35.75
CA GLU A 203 8.80 35.51 36.24
C GLU A 203 8.54 35.73 37.74
N ARG A 204 9.40 36.58 38.30
CA ARG A 204 9.79 36.68 39.71
C ARG A 204 8.89 37.63 40.51
N THR A 205 9.00 37.44 41.84
CA THR A 205 8.97 38.45 42.91
C THR A 205 7.63 39.10 43.28
N LYS A 206 7.19 38.83 44.52
CA LYS A 206 7.28 39.82 45.60
C LYS A 206 7.42 39.14 46.96
N LEU A 207 8.50 39.51 47.64
CA LEU A 207 8.70 39.32 49.08
C LEU A 207 7.61 40.06 49.86
N LYS A 208 7.01 39.38 50.84
CA LYS A 208 6.66 39.95 52.14
C LYS A 208 6.57 38.81 53.16
N ALA A 209 7.47 38.84 54.13
CA ALA A 209 7.29 38.25 55.46
C ALA A 209 7.14 39.43 56.44
N PRO A 210 6.91 39.22 57.74
CA PRO A 210 6.11 38.20 58.43
C PRO A 210 5.04 38.88 59.32
N GLU A 211 4.06 38.14 59.84
CA GLU A 211 3.47 38.46 61.15
C GLU A 211 3.28 37.18 61.96
N SER A 212 4.08 37.07 63.02
CA SER A 212 3.82 36.28 64.20
C SER A 212 2.74 36.96 65.04
N SER A 213 1.76 36.23 65.56
CA SER A 213 1.49 36.15 67.01
C SER A 213 0.17 35.45 67.35
N ALA A 214 0.29 34.56 68.34
CA ALA A 214 -0.58 34.39 69.50
C ALA A 214 -1.94 33.66 69.42
N ASN A 215 -2.04 32.67 70.33
CA ASN A 215 -3.22 32.19 71.09
C ASN A 215 -4.25 31.37 70.30
N GLU A 216 -4.73 30.21 70.74
CA GLU A 216 -4.82 29.53 72.06
C GLU A 216 -4.88 28.01 71.82
#